data_AF-A0A2E2B013-F1
#
_entry.id   AF-A0A2E2B013-F1
#
_cell.length_a   1.000
_cell.length_b   1.000
_cell.length_c   1.000
_cell.angle_alpha   90.00
_cell.angle_beta   90.00
_cell.angle_gamma   90.00
#
_symmetry.space_group_name_H-M   'P 1'
#
loop_
_entity.id
_entity.type
_entity.pdbx_description
1 polymer ?
#
loop_
_entity_poly.entity_id
_entity_poly.type
_entity_poly.pdbx_seq_one_letter_code
_entity_poly.pdbx_strand_id
1 'polypeptide(L)'
;MSAEPSIFEIAQQTQYPVDAFIFIQRGLDYTVRHIHGDVPKDLDPEDESTNRHVTGQQLCEGLREFAINQYGLMARAVLRRYKIYATEDFGKLVFAMVDAGVMRKTDEDTLEDFVDVYDFSEAFSNELQLSQ
;
A
#
# COMPACT_ATOMS: atom_id res chain seq x y z
N MET A 1 16.57 -15.29 -19.09
CA MET A 1 15.34 -14.49 -18.99
C MET A 1 14.84 -14.70 -17.57
N SER A 2 15.22 -13.83 -16.64
CA SER A 2 14.69 -13.90 -15.28
C SER A 2 13.22 -13.52 -15.39
N ALA A 3 12.32 -14.48 -15.20
CA ALA A 3 10.92 -14.16 -15.05
C ALA A 3 10.81 -13.26 -13.82
N GLU A 4 10.25 -12.07 -13.97
CA GLU A 4 9.89 -11.27 -12.79
C GLU A 4 8.99 -12.16 -11.91
N PRO A 5 9.32 -12.33 -10.63
CA PRO A 5 8.58 -13.24 -9.77
C PRO A 5 7.13 -12.78 -9.71
N SER A 6 6.22 -13.73 -9.91
CA SER A 6 4.80 -13.43 -9.87
C SER A 6 4.40 -13.07 -8.44
N ILE A 7 3.48 -12.11 -8.27
CA ILE A 7 2.85 -11.82 -6.98
C ILE A 7 2.33 -13.10 -6.30
N PHE A 8 1.88 -14.08 -7.09
CA PHE A 8 1.48 -15.38 -6.58
C PHE A 8 2.61 -16.14 -5.88
N GLU A 9 3.83 -16.12 -6.43
CA GLU A 9 5.00 -16.79 -5.85
C GLU A 9 5.44 -16.12 -4.56
N ILE A 10 5.39 -14.79 -4.50
CA ILE A 10 5.65 -14.01 -3.28
C ILE A 10 4.64 -14.40 -2.20
N ALA A 11 3.36 -14.47 -2.55
CA ALA A 11 2.31 -14.86 -1.61
C ALA A 11 2.51 -16.28 -1.03
N GLN A 12 3.01 -17.23 -1.83
CA GLN A 12 3.33 -18.59 -1.35
C GLN A 12 4.46 -18.62 -0.30
N GLN A 13 5.32 -17.61 -0.28
CA GLN A 13 6.45 -17.49 0.64
C GLN A 13 6.11 -16.69 1.90
N THR A 14 4.91 -16.12 1.99
CA THR A 14 4.46 -15.33 3.13
C THR A 14 3.19 -15.91 3.76
N GLN A 15 2.80 -15.36 4.90
CA GLN A 15 1.52 -15.70 5.53
C GLN A 15 0.31 -15.01 4.87
N TYR A 16 0.54 -14.04 3.99
CA TYR A 16 -0.48 -13.18 3.42
C TYR A 16 -1.04 -13.78 2.12
N PRO A 17 -2.36 -13.70 1.91
CA PRO A 17 -2.96 -14.14 0.65
C PRO A 17 -2.56 -13.22 -0.50
N VAL A 18 -2.65 -13.72 -1.73
CA VAL A 18 -2.38 -12.95 -2.96
C VAL A 18 -3.18 -11.64 -3.03
N ASP A 19 -4.43 -11.65 -2.53
CA ASP A 19 -5.30 -10.47 -2.50
C ASP A 19 -4.69 -9.31 -1.69
N ALA A 20 -3.90 -9.60 -0.66
CA ALA A 20 -3.21 -8.59 0.15
C ALA A 20 -2.19 -7.82 -0.70
N PHE A 21 -1.40 -8.52 -1.51
CA PHE A 21 -0.42 -7.90 -2.40
C PHE A 21 -1.08 -7.10 -3.52
N ILE A 22 -2.17 -7.62 -4.09
CA ILE A 22 -2.97 -6.89 -5.08
C ILE A 22 -3.53 -5.60 -4.48
N PHE A 23 -4.00 -5.66 -3.23
CA PHE A 23 -4.47 -4.49 -2.50
C PHE A 23 -3.36 -3.44 -2.34
N ILE A 24 -2.15 -3.84 -1.92
CA ILE A 24 -1.02 -2.91 -1.79
C ILE A 24 -0.65 -2.28 -3.14
N GLN A 25 -0.56 -3.07 -4.21
CA GLN A 25 -0.19 -2.53 -5.53
C GLN A 25 -1.20 -1.48 -6.01
N ARG A 26 -2.50 -1.75 -5.85
CA ARG A 26 -3.56 -0.80 -6.24
C ARG A 26 -3.59 0.43 -5.34
N GLY A 27 -3.40 0.23 -4.05
CA GLY A 27 -3.38 1.32 -3.08
C GLY A 27 -2.13 2.20 -3.21
N LEU A 28 -0.99 1.64 -3.60
CA LEU A 28 0.21 2.39 -3.95
C LEU A 28 -0.04 3.27 -5.18
N ASP A 29 -0.61 2.73 -6.26
CA ASP A 29 -0.96 3.50 -7.46
C ASP A 29 -1.95 4.64 -7.12
N TYR A 30 -2.95 4.35 -6.27
CA TYR A 30 -3.86 5.37 -5.74
C TYR A 30 -3.08 6.46 -4.97
N THR A 31 -2.18 6.08 -4.07
CA THR A 31 -1.42 7.01 -3.22
C THR A 31 -0.49 7.89 -4.04
N VAL A 32 0.25 7.30 -4.98
CA VAL A 32 1.15 8.03 -5.87
C VAL A 32 0.38 9.05 -6.70
N ARG A 33 -0.77 8.68 -7.27
CA ARG A 33 -1.62 9.62 -8.02
C ARG A 33 -2.22 10.69 -7.13
N HIS A 34 -2.56 10.36 -5.90
CA HIS A 34 -3.11 11.32 -4.95
C HIS A 34 -2.07 12.37 -4.55
N ILE A 35 -0.81 11.96 -4.33
CA ILE A 35 0.28 12.83 -3.88
C ILE A 35 0.89 13.63 -5.04
N HIS A 36 1.16 12.97 -6.17
CA HIS A 36 1.88 13.58 -7.30
C HIS A 36 0.96 14.05 -8.45
N GLY A 37 -0.34 13.78 -8.38
CA GLY A 37 -1.32 14.11 -9.40
C GLY A 37 -1.40 13.11 -10.56
N ASP A 38 -2.30 13.38 -11.50
CA ASP A 38 -2.43 12.61 -12.74
C ASP A 38 -1.21 12.83 -13.64
N VAL A 39 -0.70 11.75 -14.22
CA VAL A 39 0.44 11.77 -15.12
C VAL A 39 0.01 12.43 -16.45
N PRO A 40 0.63 13.55 -16.88
CA PRO A 40 0.55 13.95 -18.27
C PRO A 40 1.09 12.80 -19.14
N LYS A 41 0.30 12.32 -20.09
CA LYS A 41 0.65 11.18 -20.98
C LYS A 41 1.95 11.39 -21.77
N ASP A 42 2.51 12.58 -21.74
CA ASP A 42 3.67 13.04 -22.49
C ASP A 42 4.98 13.06 -21.67
N LEU A 43 4.96 12.62 -20.40
CA LEU A 43 6.19 12.50 -19.59
C LEU A 43 6.84 11.13 -19.77
N ASP A 44 8.14 11.14 -20.09
CA ASP A 44 8.96 9.93 -20.17
C ASP A 44 9.00 9.22 -18.79
N PRO A 45 8.67 7.91 -18.73
CA PRO A 45 8.70 7.15 -17.48
C PRO A 45 10.12 6.95 -16.91
N GLU A 46 11.16 7.29 -17.67
CA GLU A 46 12.57 7.24 -17.27
C GLU A 46 13.11 8.57 -16.73
N ASP A 47 12.31 9.64 -16.68
CA ASP A 47 12.76 10.92 -16.15
C ASP A 47 12.86 10.87 -14.61
N GLU A 48 14.08 10.66 -14.12
CA GLU A 48 14.48 10.67 -12.69
C GLU A 48 14.06 11.95 -11.94
N SER A 49 13.73 13.04 -12.66
CA SER A 49 13.20 14.26 -12.04
C SER A 49 11.78 14.11 -11.47
N THR A 50 11.08 13.03 -11.84
CA THR A 50 9.84 12.62 -11.18
C THR A 50 10.11 11.58 -10.11
N ASN A 51 10.78 12.00 -9.03
CA ASN A 51 10.96 11.19 -7.82
C ASN A 51 9.59 10.97 -7.14
N ARG A 52 8.79 10.07 -7.71
CA ARG A 52 7.43 9.68 -7.30
C ARG A 52 7.48 8.66 -6.16
N HIS A 53 8.40 8.92 -5.23
CA HIS A 53 8.59 8.10 -4.06
C HIS A 53 7.57 8.51 -2.99
N VAL A 54 6.94 7.53 -2.37
CA VAL A 54 6.05 7.72 -1.23
C VAL A 54 6.68 7.07 -0.02
N THR A 55 6.70 7.79 1.10
CA THR A 55 7.22 7.25 2.36
C THR A 55 6.28 6.17 2.91
N GLY A 56 6.77 5.31 3.81
CA GLY A 56 5.94 4.30 4.46
C GLY A 56 4.69 4.88 5.14
N GLN A 57 4.82 6.04 5.78
CA GLN A 57 3.70 6.75 6.41
C GLN A 57 2.68 7.25 5.38
N GLN A 58 3.14 7.86 4.29
CA GLN A 58 2.27 8.31 3.19
C GLN A 58 1.53 7.14 2.55
N LEU A 59 2.22 6.01 2.37
CA LEU A 59 1.61 4.79 1.87
C LEU A 59 0.56 4.24 2.85
N CYS A 60 0.83 4.22 4.16
CA CYS A 60 -0.15 3.77 5.15
C CYS A 60 -1.44 4.61 5.10
N GLU A 61 -1.31 5.94 5.06
CA GLU A 61 -2.43 6.88 4.97
C GLU A 61 -3.19 6.71 3.64
N GLY A 62 -2.48 6.61 2.53
CA GLY A 62 -3.11 6.36 1.22
C GLY A 62 -3.81 5.00 1.12
N LEU A 63 -3.26 3.96 1.76
CA LEU A 63 -3.91 2.65 1.89
C LEU A 63 -5.17 2.71 2.76
N ARG A 64 -5.18 3.54 3.81
CA ARG A 64 -6.38 3.79 4.63
C ARG A 64 -7.49 4.36 3.76
N GLU A 65 -7.20 5.46 3.07
CA GLU A 65 -8.15 6.13 2.21
C GLU A 65 -8.63 5.22 1.08
N PHE A 66 -7.70 4.50 0.44
CA PHE A 66 -8.03 3.56 -0.61
C PHE A 66 -8.97 2.45 -0.11
N ALA A 67 -8.70 1.89 1.07
CA ALA A 67 -9.58 0.88 1.68
C ALA A 67 -10.98 1.43 1.99
N ILE A 68 -11.07 2.65 2.53
CA ILE A 68 -12.34 3.32 2.82
C ILE A 68 -13.10 3.62 1.53
N ASN A 69 -12.44 4.14 0.51
CA ASN A 69 -13.06 4.45 -0.79
C ASN A 69 -13.56 3.17 -1.49
N GLN A 70 -12.82 2.08 -1.41
CA GLN A 70 -13.13 0.84 -2.12
C GLN A 70 -14.17 -0.03 -1.39
N TYR A 71 -14.14 -0.05 -0.05
CA TYR A 71 -14.91 -0.99 0.76
C TYR A 71 -15.83 -0.32 1.80
N GLY A 72 -15.71 0.99 1.99
CA GLY A 72 -16.48 1.76 2.97
C GLY A 72 -16.36 1.16 4.37
N LEU A 73 -17.52 0.95 5.02
CA LEU A 73 -17.62 0.36 6.36
C LEU A 73 -17.07 -1.07 6.46
N MET A 74 -16.84 -1.74 5.32
CA MET A 74 -16.27 -3.09 5.29
C MET A 74 -14.74 -3.11 5.21
N ALA A 75 -14.08 -1.94 5.10
CA ALA A 75 -12.63 -1.83 4.96
C ALA A 75 -11.88 -2.68 5.98
N ARG A 76 -12.18 -2.52 7.28
CA ARG A 76 -11.55 -3.29 8.36
C ARG A 76 -11.78 -4.80 8.23
N ALA A 77 -12.99 -5.22 7.87
CA ALA A 77 -13.33 -6.63 7.73
C ALA A 77 -12.60 -7.28 6.55
N VAL A 78 -12.47 -6.56 5.43
CA VAL A 78 -11.73 -6.98 4.24
C VAL A 78 -10.24 -7.10 4.53
N LEU A 79 -9.62 -6.08 5.13
CA LEU A 79 -8.21 -6.11 5.53
C LEU A 79 -7.92 -7.27 6.48
N ARG A 80 -8.81 -7.50 7.46
CA ARG A 80 -8.69 -8.64 8.39
C ARG A 80 -8.73 -9.99 7.67
N ARG A 81 -9.56 -10.13 6.63
CA ARG A 81 -9.60 -11.35 5.79
C ARG A 81 -8.30 -11.57 5.04
N TYR A 82 -7.60 -10.49 4.71
CA TYR A 82 -6.26 -10.52 4.11
C TYR A 82 -5.15 -10.66 5.14
N LYS A 83 -5.48 -10.91 6.42
CA LYS A 83 -4.57 -11.00 7.56
C LYS A 83 -3.75 -9.73 7.81
N ILE A 84 -4.30 -8.58 7.42
CA ILE A 84 -3.76 -7.27 7.73
C ILE A 84 -4.50 -6.75 8.96
N TYR A 85 -3.78 -6.58 10.05
CA TYR A 85 -4.31 -6.17 11.34
C TYR A 85 -3.78 -4.81 11.80
N ALA A 86 -2.59 -4.42 11.36
CA ALA A 86 -1.96 -3.16 11.69
C ALA A 86 -1.18 -2.59 10.50
N THR A 87 -0.73 -1.34 10.62
CA THR A 87 0.07 -0.65 9.60
C THR A 87 1.40 -1.38 9.32
N GLU A 88 1.96 -2.06 10.32
CA GLU A 88 3.14 -2.92 10.18
C GLU A 88 2.97 -4.03 9.13
N ASP A 89 1.75 -4.54 8.96
CA ASP A 89 1.48 -5.59 7.99
C ASP A 89 1.60 -5.06 6.56
N PHE A 90 1.30 -3.79 6.34
CA PHE A 90 1.58 -3.14 5.06
C PHE A 90 3.09 -3.10 4.79
N GLY A 91 3.88 -2.74 5.79
CA GLY A 91 5.34 -2.76 5.70
C GLY A 91 5.85 -4.16 5.33
N LYS A 92 5.39 -5.20 6.02
CA LYS A 92 5.79 -6.59 5.72
C LYS A 92 5.43 -7.00 4.29
N LEU A 93 4.26 -6.62 3.78
CA LEU A 93 3.84 -6.87 2.40
C LEU A 93 4.72 -6.12 1.38
N VAL A 94 4.99 -4.83 1.62
CA VAL A 94 5.84 -3.99 0.78
C VAL A 94 7.26 -4.55 0.71
N PHE A 95 7.86 -4.86 1.86
CA PHE A 95 9.20 -5.43 1.92
C PHE A 95 9.30 -6.79 1.25
N ALA A 96 8.27 -7.63 1.33
CA ALA A 96 8.22 -8.89 0.59
C ALA A 96 8.20 -8.66 -0.95
N MET A 97 7.53 -7.61 -1.43
CA MET A 97 7.56 -7.24 -2.86
C MET A 97 8.90 -6.63 -3.28
N VAL A 98 9.57 -5.90 -2.38
CA VAL A 98 10.91 -5.35 -2.61
C VAL A 98 11.96 -6.45 -2.68
N ASP A 99 11.92 -7.42 -1.77
CA ASP A 99 12.84 -8.57 -1.76
C ASP A 99 12.69 -9.42 -3.03
N ALA A 100 11.46 -9.54 -3.54
CA ALA A 100 11.17 -10.16 -4.82
C ALA A 100 11.55 -9.30 -6.05
N GLY A 101 11.94 -8.04 -5.87
CA GLY A 101 12.28 -7.15 -6.98
C GLY A 101 11.09 -6.62 -7.79
N VAL A 102 9.86 -6.78 -7.29
CA VAL A 102 8.64 -6.24 -7.91
C VAL A 102 8.47 -4.75 -7.60
N MET A 103 9.04 -4.29 -6.50
CA MET A 103 8.99 -2.90 -6.05
C MET A 103 10.40 -2.40 -5.72
N ARG A 104 10.64 -1.10 -5.96
CA ARG A 104 11.88 -0.44 -5.54
C ARG A 104 11.60 0.34 -4.25
N LYS A 105 12.52 0.23 -3.30
CA LYS A 105 12.57 1.08 -2.11
C LYS A 105 13.68 2.12 -2.25
N THR A 106 13.63 3.14 -1.41
CA THR A 106 14.79 4.00 -1.16
C THR A 106 15.64 3.41 -0.03
N ASP A 107 16.87 3.90 0.12
CA ASP A 107 17.77 3.47 1.20
C ASP A 107 17.27 3.92 2.59
N GLU A 108 16.39 4.91 2.63
CA GLU A 108 15.79 5.47 3.85
C GLU A 108 14.54 4.71 4.31
N ASP A 109 13.90 3.91 3.44
CA ASP A 109 12.71 3.14 3.79
C ASP A 109 13.05 2.00 4.76
N THR A 110 12.43 2.06 5.93
CA THR A 110 12.53 1.04 6.97
C THR A 110 11.16 0.44 7.27
N LEU A 111 11.14 -0.76 7.88
CA LEU A 111 9.90 -1.34 8.37
C LEU A 111 9.32 -0.50 9.53
N GLU A 112 10.16 0.25 10.24
CA GLU A 112 9.77 1.12 11.35
C GLU A 112 8.85 2.27 10.89
N ASP A 113 8.96 2.71 9.64
CA ASP A 113 8.08 3.72 9.04
C ASP A 113 6.61 3.28 8.93
N PHE A 114 6.35 1.99 9.14
CA PHE A 114 5.02 1.38 9.12
C PHE A 114 4.50 1.04 10.52
N VAL A 115 5.30 1.18 11.57
CA VAL A 115 4.92 0.84 12.95
C VAL A 115 4.07 1.95 13.55
N ASP A 116 2.94 1.57 14.16
CA ASP A 116 2.04 2.47 14.91
C ASP A 116 1.66 3.79 14.19
N VAL A 117 1.55 3.78 12.86
CA VAL A 117 1.20 4.98 12.08
C VAL A 117 -0.23 5.43 12.40
N TYR A 118 -1.16 4.46 12.50
CA TYR A 118 -2.50 4.68 13.05
C TYR A 118 -3.11 3.38 13.56
N ASP A 119 -4.09 3.51 14.46
CA ASP A 119 -4.86 2.37 14.94
C ASP A 119 -6.00 2.03 13.97
N PHE A 120 -6.10 0.76 13.56
CA PHE A 120 -7.13 0.30 12.63
C PHE A 120 -8.55 0.38 13.20
N SER A 121 -8.70 0.29 14.53
CA SER A 121 -10.01 0.44 15.13
C SER A 121 -10.49 1.87 15.02
N GLU A 122 -9.63 2.88 15.25
CA GLU A 122 -9.95 4.29 15.06
C GLU A 122 -10.10 4.65 13.57
N ALA A 123 -9.11 4.32 12.75
CA ALA A 123 -9.03 4.65 11.32
C ALA A 123 -10.20 4.12 10.48
N PHE A 124 -10.78 2.99 10.90
CA PHE A 124 -11.93 2.37 10.22
C PHE A 124 -13.18 2.33 11.13
N SER A 125 -13.21 3.15 12.19
CA SER A 125 -14.41 3.30 13.01
C SER A 125 -15.52 3.99 12.22
N ASN A 126 -16.76 3.62 12.52
CA ASN A 126 -17.97 4.23 11.98
C ASN A 126 -18.17 5.66 12.52
N GLU A 127 -17.24 6.58 12.31
CA GLU A 127 -17.61 8.00 12.35
C GLU A 127 -18.45 8.28 11.11
N LEU A 128 -19.75 8.07 11.25
CA LEU A 128 -20.76 8.84 10.55
C LEU A 128 -20.39 10.32 10.77
N GLN A 129 -19.61 10.90 9.87
CA GLN A 129 -19.53 12.34 9.72
C GLN A 129 -20.92 12.81 9.29
N LEU A 130 -21.80 13.00 10.28
CA LEU A 130 -22.96 13.84 10.16
C LEU A 130 -22.44 15.26 10.02
N SER A 131 -22.10 15.64 8.78
CA SER A 131 -21.95 17.05 8.42
C SER A 131 -23.32 17.70 8.61
N GLN A 132 -23.46 18.49 9.68
CA GLN A 132 -24.57 19.41 9.90
C GLN A 132 -24.40 20.68 9.06
#